data_AF-A0A9D8QN40-F1
#
_entry.id   AF-A0A9D8QN40-F1
#
_cell.length_a   1.000
_cell.length_b   1.000
_cell.length_c   1.000
_cell.angle_alpha   90.00
_cell.angle_beta   90.00
_cell.angle_gamma   90.00
#
_symmetry.space_group_name_H-M   'P 1'
#
loop_
_entity.id
_entity.type
_entity.pdbx_description
1 polymer ?
#
loop_
_entity_poly.entity_id
_entity_poly.type
_entity_poly.pdbx_seq_one_letter_code
_entity_poly.pdbx_strand_id
1 'polypeptide(L)'
;MLRKISLLLLLAMTLFTTSLTYAEELSLEESRIGILKNLLGNRVVEDAITRQLAFEKEDEDYIIYTVKEGDNLFRIAYNHSVPLDLLMEWNDLDDTLIHPGKELIIKTDGKYKKEYKPISVVADATQQIAPKKEKNTANHDAAQQVVASVEPASSGKELMVTATAYTAYCKGCSGTTAYGINLRENPHLKVIAVDPNVIPLGTRVWVEGYGYAIAGDTGGAIKGNKIDVFIPSYDEAMQWGVKKVKVKILD
;
A
#
# COMPACT_ATOMS: atom_id res chain seq x y z
N MET A 1 -32.02 -16.60 -40.78
CA MET A 1 -32.48 -15.75 -39.66
C MET A 1 -33.05 -16.55 -38.49
N LEU A 2 -34.05 -17.42 -38.70
CA LEU A 2 -34.79 -18.17 -37.65
C LEU A 2 -33.99 -18.60 -36.40
N ARG A 3 -32.83 -19.27 -36.56
CA ARG A 3 -32.02 -19.74 -35.40
C ARG A 3 -31.58 -18.63 -34.43
N LYS A 4 -31.36 -17.38 -34.89
CA LYS A 4 -31.04 -16.25 -33.99
C LYS A 4 -32.27 -15.73 -33.24
N ILE A 5 -33.44 -15.72 -33.90
CA ILE A 5 -34.72 -15.31 -33.28
C ILE A 5 -35.11 -16.31 -32.19
N SER A 6 -34.96 -17.61 -32.47
CA SER A 6 -35.24 -18.68 -31.51
C SER A 6 -34.39 -18.60 -30.24
N LEU A 7 -33.12 -18.20 -30.34
CA LEU A 7 -32.24 -18.08 -29.17
C LEU A 7 -32.58 -16.84 -28.32
N LEU A 8 -32.94 -15.73 -28.95
CA LEU A 8 -33.34 -14.51 -28.25
C LEU A 8 -34.66 -14.70 -27.48
N LEU A 9 -35.62 -15.41 -28.08
CA LEU A 9 -36.88 -15.80 -27.44
C LEU A 9 -36.67 -16.74 -26.25
N LEU A 10 -35.74 -17.70 -26.36
CA LEU A 10 -35.40 -18.60 -25.26
C LEU A 10 -34.80 -17.82 -24.08
N LEU A 11 -33.84 -16.92 -24.36
CA LEU A 11 -33.21 -16.08 -23.34
C LEU A 11 -34.23 -15.16 -22.64
N ALA A 12 -35.10 -14.51 -23.42
CA ALA A 12 -36.17 -13.66 -22.90
C ALA A 12 -37.16 -14.43 -22.04
N MET A 13 -37.54 -15.65 -22.44
CA MET A 13 -38.38 -16.51 -21.59
C MET A 13 -37.67 -16.94 -20.32
N THR A 14 -36.38 -17.33 -20.37
CA THR A 14 -35.64 -17.68 -19.14
C THR A 14 -35.58 -16.52 -18.15
N LEU A 15 -35.29 -15.29 -18.63
CA LEU A 15 -35.25 -14.08 -17.80
C LEU A 15 -36.63 -13.71 -17.24
N PHE A 16 -37.69 -13.90 -18.02
CA PHE A 16 -39.06 -13.69 -17.55
C PHE A 16 -39.44 -14.72 -16.48
N THR A 17 -39.12 -16.00 -16.67
CA THR A 17 -39.41 -17.05 -15.67
C THR A 17 -38.62 -16.86 -14.38
N THR A 18 -37.32 -16.51 -14.42
CA THR A 18 -36.56 -16.26 -13.18
C THR A 18 -37.08 -15.02 -12.47
N SER A 19 -37.45 -13.96 -13.19
CA SER A 19 -38.09 -12.78 -12.60
C SER A 19 -39.46 -13.08 -11.96
N LEU A 20 -40.22 -14.04 -12.52
CA LEU A 20 -41.53 -14.42 -12.00
C LEU A 20 -41.41 -15.30 -10.75
N THR A 21 -40.54 -16.30 -10.77
CA THR A 21 -40.24 -17.15 -9.60
C THR A 21 -39.69 -16.32 -8.44
N TYR A 22 -38.80 -15.36 -8.70
CA TYR A 22 -38.25 -14.49 -7.67
C TYR A 22 -39.32 -13.58 -7.02
N ALA A 23 -40.30 -13.10 -7.82
CA ALA A 23 -41.42 -12.33 -7.29
C ALA A 23 -42.40 -13.18 -6.47
N GLU A 24 -42.64 -14.43 -6.87
CA GLU A 24 -43.48 -15.38 -6.14
C GLU A 24 -42.85 -15.78 -4.79
N GLU A 25 -41.54 -16.07 -4.79
CA GLU A 25 -40.74 -16.36 -3.59
C GLU A 25 -40.70 -15.18 -2.61
N LEU A 26 -40.52 -13.95 -3.11
CA LEU A 26 -40.60 -12.72 -2.30
C LEU A 26 -41.99 -12.54 -1.65
N SER A 27 -43.07 -12.82 -2.40
CA SER A 27 -44.45 -12.71 -1.87
C SER A 27 -44.75 -13.74 -0.77
N LEU A 28 -44.11 -14.90 -0.82
CA LEU A 28 -44.18 -15.90 0.25
C LEU A 28 -43.45 -15.42 1.51
N GLU A 29 -42.27 -14.79 1.39
CA GLU A 29 -41.57 -14.25 2.56
C GLU A 29 -42.31 -13.10 3.23
N GLU A 30 -42.86 -12.14 2.48
CA GLU A 30 -43.71 -11.09 3.07
C GLU A 30 -44.90 -11.69 3.84
N SER A 31 -45.52 -12.74 3.29
CA SER A 31 -46.61 -13.48 3.93
C SER A 31 -46.16 -14.21 5.20
N ARG A 32 -45.00 -14.88 5.18
CA ARG A 32 -44.40 -15.59 6.34
C ARG A 32 -44.03 -14.61 7.45
N ILE A 33 -43.39 -13.50 7.10
CA ILE A 33 -43.02 -12.42 8.03
C ILE A 33 -44.29 -11.82 8.66
N GLY A 34 -45.36 -11.61 7.90
CA GLY A 34 -46.67 -11.17 8.42
C GLY A 34 -47.28 -12.14 9.44
N ILE A 35 -47.23 -13.45 9.17
CA ILE A 35 -47.70 -14.49 10.11
C ILE A 35 -46.87 -14.48 11.40
N LEU A 36 -45.53 -14.42 11.28
CA LEU A 36 -44.63 -14.38 12.43
C LEU A 36 -44.85 -13.13 13.28
N LYS A 37 -45.06 -11.96 12.66
CA LYS A 37 -45.32 -10.68 13.36
C LYS A 37 -46.60 -10.72 14.20
N ASN A 38 -47.62 -11.43 13.73
CA ASN A 38 -48.86 -11.67 14.49
C ASN A 38 -48.68 -12.72 15.61
N LEU A 39 -47.84 -13.74 15.41
CA LEU A 39 -47.69 -14.85 16.35
C LEU A 39 -46.69 -14.56 17.49
N LEU A 40 -45.60 -13.86 17.20
CA LEU A 40 -44.50 -13.56 18.15
C LEU A 40 -44.50 -12.09 18.61
N GLY A 41 -45.33 -11.25 18.00
CA GLY A 41 -45.39 -9.81 18.23
C GLY A 41 -44.37 -9.06 17.38
N ASN A 42 -44.82 -7.95 16.78
CA ASN A 42 -44.08 -7.24 15.73
C ASN A 42 -42.62 -6.93 16.12
N ARG A 43 -42.38 -6.40 17.34
CA ARG A 43 -41.03 -6.06 17.83
C ARG A 43 -40.08 -7.25 17.92
N VAL A 44 -40.56 -8.45 18.26
CA VAL A 44 -39.70 -9.65 18.38
C VAL A 44 -39.22 -10.10 17.00
N VAL A 45 -40.06 -9.97 15.98
CA VAL A 45 -39.70 -10.31 14.60
C VAL A 45 -38.79 -9.25 13.98
N GLU A 46 -39.04 -7.96 14.19
CA GLU A 46 -38.11 -6.91 13.74
C GLU A 46 -36.74 -7.02 14.45
N ASP A 47 -36.70 -7.30 15.75
CA ASP A 47 -35.46 -7.58 16.49
C ASP A 47 -34.73 -8.81 15.92
N ALA A 48 -35.46 -9.89 15.60
CA ALA A 48 -34.88 -11.12 15.05
C ALA A 48 -34.35 -10.94 13.62
N ILE A 49 -35.10 -10.25 12.75
CA ILE A 49 -34.66 -9.89 11.40
C ILE A 49 -33.44 -8.96 11.47
N THR A 50 -33.46 -7.96 12.35
CA THR A 50 -32.31 -7.06 12.58
C THR A 50 -31.07 -7.83 13.04
N ARG A 51 -31.22 -8.82 13.92
CA ARG A 51 -30.11 -9.68 14.37
C ARG A 51 -29.62 -10.64 13.29
N GLN A 52 -30.51 -11.19 12.45
CA GLN A 52 -30.13 -12.06 11.33
C GLN A 52 -29.38 -11.26 10.25
N LEU A 53 -29.88 -10.07 9.88
CA LEU A 53 -29.21 -9.16 8.95
C LEU A 53 -27.88 -8.60 9.48
N ALA A 54 -27.72 -8.51 10.81
CA ALA A 54 -26.44 -8.21 11.45
C ALA A 54 -25.47 -9.41 11.46
N PHE A 55 -25.98 -10.64 11.42
CA PHE A 55 -25.20 -11.89 11.45
C PHE A 55 -24.65 -12.31 10.07
N GLU A 56 -25.15 -11.72 8.98
CA GLU A 56 -24.66 -11.96 7.61
C GLU A 56 -23.56 -10.97 7.18
N LYS A 57 -23.11 -10.08 8.07
CA LYS A 57 -21.83 -9.38 7.91
C LYS A 57 -20.73 -10.25 8.49
N GLU A 58 -19.71 -10.57 7.69
CA GLU A 58 -18.43 -11.06 8.22
C GLU A 58 -17.91 -10.07 9.27
N ASP A 59 -17.40 -10.56 10.40
CA ASP A 59 -16.72 -9.74 11.40
C ASP A 59 -15.40 -9.18 10.82
N GLU A 60 -15.49 -8.08 10.09
CA GLU A 60 -14.35 -7.26 9.71
C GLU A 60 -13.72 -6.69 11.00
N ASP A 61 -12.70 -7.33 11.58
CA ASP A 61 -11.90 -6.77 12.69
C ASP A 61 -11.51 -5.33 12.35
N TYR A 62 -12.11 -4.31 12.96
CA TYR A 62 -11.78 -2.91 12.71
C TYR A 62 -11.43 -2.17 14.00
N ILE A 63 -10.64 -1.12 13.86
CA ILE A 63 -10.34 -0.17 14.93
C ILE A 63 -10.77 1.23 14.49
N ILE A 64 -11.05 2.09 15.47
CA ILE A 64 -11.26 3.52 15.27
C ILE A 64 -10.00 4.24 15.75
N TYR A 65 -9.38 5.02 14.87
CA TYR A 65 -8.18 5.81 15.15
C TYR A 65 -8.50 7.30 15.20
N THR A 66 -8.38 7.92 16.37
CA THR A 66 -8.44 9.38 16.51
C THR A 66 -7.10 10.00 16.08
N VAL A 67 -7.12 10.76 14.99
CA VAL A 67 -5.99 11.49 14.41
C VAL A 67 -5.38 12.46 15.44
N LYS A 68 -4.05 12.50 15.54
CA LYS A 68 -3.31 13.31 16.52
C LYS A 68 -2.58 14.47 15.84
N GLU A 69 -2.04 15.37 16.65
CA GLU A 69 -1.22 16.48 16.13
C GLU A 69 0.03 15.93 15.42
N GLY A 70 0.28 16.44 14.20
CA GLY A 70 1.38 16.00 13.35
C GLY A 70 1.20 14.62 12.69
N ASP A 71 0.01 14.01 12.74
CA ASP A 71 -0.32 12.82 11.92
C ASP A 71 -0.57 13.17 10.45
N ASN A 72 -0.37 12.15 9.60
CA ASN A 72 -0.78 12.15 8.21
C ASN A 72 -1.36 10.76 7.86
N LEU A 73 -2.25 10.71 6.87
CA LEU A 73 -3.04 9.51 6.57
C LEU A 73 -2.16 8.31 6.17
N PHE A 74 -1.04 8.57 5.48
CA PHE A 74 -0.04 7.55 5.13
C PHE A 74 0.63 6.92 6.35
N ARG A 75 1.03 7.71 7.36
CA ARG A 75 1.63 7.20 8.59
C ARG A 75 0.66 6.35 9.40
N ILE A 76 -0.62 6.71 9.40
CA ILE A 76 -1.69 5.92 10.03
C ILE A 76 -1.86 4.59 9.29
N ALA A 77 -2.01 4.61 7.96
CA ALA A 77 -2.11 3.40 7.13
C ALA A 77 -0.92 2.44 7.36
N TYR A 78 0.30 2.97 7.30
CA TYR A 78 1.54 2.23 7.51
C TYR A 78 1.63 1.59 8.91
N ASN A 79 1.34 2.34 9.97
CA ASN A 79 1.41 1.85 11.35
C ASN A 79 0.39 0.74 11.66
N HIS A 80 -0.70 0.66 10.88
CA HIS A 80 -1.73 -0.38 11.01
C HIS A 80 -1.64 -1.47 9.93
N SER A 81 -0.58 -1.46 9.11
CA SER A 81 -0.32 -2.41 8.03
C SER A 81 -1.45 -2.50 6.99
N VAL A 82 -2.10 -1.36 6.68
CA VAL A 82 -3.13 -1.27 5.63
C VAL A 82 -2.66 -0.40 4.45
N PRO A 83 -3.17 -0.65 3.23
CA PRO A 83 -2.96 0.26 2.10
C PRO A 83 -3.62 1.64 2.34
N LEU A 84 -3.01 2.71 1.79
CA LEU A 84 -3.50 4.09 1.97
C LEU A 84 -4.79 4.34 1.20
N ASP A 85 -4.87 3.81 -0.03
CA ASP A 85 -6.04 3.80 -0.90
C ASP A 85 -7.25 3.16 -0.21
N LEU A 86 -7.07 2.00 0.42
CA LEU A 86 -8.14 1.36 1.18
C LEU A 86 -8.50 2.14 2.46
N LEU A 87 -7.52 2.74 3.14
CA LEU A 87 -7.81 3.63 4.28
C LEU A 87 -8.60 4.88 3.86
N MET A 88 -8.39 5.40 2.65
CA MET A 88 -9.21 6.47 2.07
C MET A 88 -10.62 5.99 1.73
N GLU A 89 -10.74 4.83 1.09
CA GLU A 89 -12.02 4.21 0.72
C GLU A 89 -12.92 3.94 1.94
N TRP A 90 -12.38 3.40 3.04
CA TRP A 90 -13.17 3.10 4.24
C TRP A 90 -13.61 4.33 5.05
N ASN A 91 -13.22 5.53 4.64
CA ASN A 91 -13.45 6.78 5.36
C ASN A 91 -14.02 7.90 4.47
N ASP A 92 -14.47 7.56 3.25
CA ASP A 92 -15.00 8.48 2.24
C ASP A 92 -14.07 9.71 2.03
N LEU A 93 -12.77 9.47 1.83
CA LEU A 93 -11.75 10.51 1.70
C LEU A 93 -11.37 10.79 0.24
N ASP A 94 -11.85 11.91 -0.29
CA ASP A 94 -11.45 12.43 -1.61
C ASP A 94 -9.98 12.90 -1.68
N ASP A 95 -9.36 13.21 -0.54
CA ASP A 95 -7.96 13.64 -0.45
C ASP A 95 -7.22 13.10 0.79
N THR A 96 -5.93 13.42 0.90
CA THR A 96 -5.06 12.97 2.00
C THR A 96 -5.03 13.91 3.22
N LEU A 97 -5.86 14.96 3.25
CA LEU A 97 -5.87 15.96 4.31
C LEU A 97 -6.72 15.48 5.49
N ILE A 98 -6.10 15.42 6.66
CA ILE A 98 -6.74 15.08 7.93
C ILE A 98 -6.42 16.13 8.99
N HIS A 99 -7.29 16.23 9.99
CA HIS A 99 -7.15 17.17 11.10
C HIS A 99 -7.15 16.40 12.43
N PRO A 100 -6.38 16.84 13.44
CA PRO A 100 -6.41 16.25 14.78
C PRO A 100 -7.84 16.21 15.34
N GLY A 101 -8.20 15.10 15.97
CA GLY A 101 -9.56 14.83 16.45
C GLY A 101 -10.50 14.21 15.42
N LYS A 102 -10.14 14.13 14.12
CA LYS A 102 -10.89 13.30 13.16
C LYS A 102 -10.73 11.83 13.54
N GLU A 103 -11.81 11.06 13.49
CA GLU A 103 -11.78 9.60 13.65
C GLU A 103 -11.67 8.93 12.28
N LEU A 104 -10.94 7.82 12.22
CA LEU A 104 -10.76 7.00 11.02
C LEU A 104 -11.04 5.53 11.32
N ILE A 105 -11.89 4.90 10.51
CA ILE A 105 -12.12 3.46 10.49
C ILE A 105 -10.92 2.80 9.80
N ILE A 106 -10.30 1.84 10.47
CA ILE A 106 -9.20 1.04 9.91
C ILE A 106 -9.60 -0.42 9.99
N LYS A 107 -9.85 -1.06 8.83
CA LYS A 107 -10.12 -2.50 8.77
C LYS A 107 -8.82 -3.27 8.88
N THR A 108 -8.78 -4.18 9.85
CA THR A 108 -7.62 -4.94 10.32
C THR A 108 -7.85 -6.46 10.30
N ASP A 109 -8.77 -6.90 9.43
CA ASP A 109 -9.31 -8.26 9.16
C ASP A 109 -8.29 -9.39 8.86
N GLY A 110 -7.01 -9.14 9.11
CA GLY A 110 -5.91 -10.08 8.90
C GLY A 110 -5.46 -10.19 7.44
N LYS A 111 -6.30 -9.86 6.45
CA LYS A 111 -5.99 -10.04 5.02
C LYS A 111 -4.82 -9.14 4.59
N TYR A 112 -4.69 -7.96 5.22
CA TYR A 112 -3.59 -7.02 5.01
C TYR A 112 -2.36 -7.25 5.91
N LYS A 113 -2.42 -8.18 6.88
CA LYS A 113 -1.28 -8.58 7.73
C LYS A 113 -0.29 -9.47 6.95
N LYS A 114 0.24 -8.96 5.85
CA LYS A 114 1.26 -9.62 5.03
C LYS A 114 2.64 -9.36 5.62
N GLU A 115 3.38 -10.42 5.86
CA GLU A 115 4.82 -10.39 6.16
C GLU A 115 5.53 -9.47 5.15
N TYR A 116 6.32 -8.49 5.62
CA TYR A 116 6.93 -7.46 4.78
C TYR A 116 8.06 -8.07 3.93
N LYS A 117 7.67 -8.67 2.80
CA LYS A 117 8.57 -9.14 1.75
C LYS A 117 8.81 -7.96 0.80
N PRO A 118 10.02 -7.37 0.74
CA PRO A 118 10.28 -6.24 -0.13
C PRO A 118 10.03 -6.63 -1.59
N ILE A 119 9.34 -5.76 -2.33
CA ILE A 119 8.90 -6.05 -3.70
C ILE A 119 10.13 -6.23 -4.60
N SER A 120 10.29 -7.42 -5.16
CA SER A 120 11.37 -7.78 -6.08
C SER A 120 11.09 -7.25 -7.49
N VAL A 121 11.17 -5.93 -7.68
CA VAL A 121 11.21 -5.26 -9.00
C VAL A 121 12.57 -5.48 -9.69
N VAL A 122 12.91 -6.75 -9.92
CA VAL A 122 14.17 -7.23 -10.53
C VAL A 122 13.90 -8.48 -11.40
N ALA A 123 12.99 -8.36 -12.38
CA ALA A 123 12.53 -9.49 -13.18
C ALA A 123 12.27 -9.20 -14.69
N ASP A 124 12.70 -8.07 -15.24
CA ASP A 124 12.64 -7.85 -16.71
C ASP A 124 13.70 -6.85 -17.26
N ALA A 125 14.90 -6.84 -16.66
CA ALA A 125 15.97 -5.89 -17.00
C ALA A 125 17.35 -6.56 -17.17
N THR A 126 17.39 -7.80 -17.66
CA THR A 126 18.64 -8.55 -17.88
C THR A 126 18.59 -9.43 -19.13
N GLN A 127 19.10 -8.90 -20.25
CA GLN A 127 19.77 -9.73 -21.25
C GLN A 127 21.20 -9.24 -21.48
N GLN A 128 22.15 -10.10 -21.10
CA GLN A 128 23.60 -9.95 -21.33
C GLN A 128 24.23 -8.81 -20.49
N ILE A 129 25.38 -8.97 -19.83
CA ILE A 129 26.56 -9.77 -20.19
C ILE A 129 27.08 -10.58 -18.97
N ALA A 130 27.69 -11.74 -19.22
CA ALA A 130 28.45 -12.58 -18.27
C ALA A 130 29.73 -13.09 -19.01
N PRO A 131 30.78 -13.66 -18.37
CA PRO A 131 30.86 -14.29 -17.02
C PRO A 131 32.07 -13.74 -16.18
N LYS A 132 32.66 -14.34 -15.12
CA LYS A 132 32.86 -15.77 -14.76
C LYS A 132 33.52 -15.99 -13.36
N LYS A 133 33.07 -17.01 -12.60
CA LYS A 133 33.79 -17.78 -11.52
C LYS A 133 34.16 -17.04 -10.19
N GLU A 134 34.30 -17.68 -9.00
CA GLU A 134 34.03 -19.07 -8.53
C GLU A 134 33.85 -19.18 -6.97
N LYS A 135 33.13 -20.22 -6.50
CA LYS A 135 33.19 -21.05 -5.23
C LYS A 135 33.97 -20.54 -3.97
N ASN A 136 33.67 -20.85 -2.70
CA ASN A 136 32.92 -21.92 -1.97
C ASN A 136 32.71 -21.46 -0.48
N THR A 137 32.16 -22.16 0.55
CA THR A 137 30.97 -23.06 0.76
C THR A 137 30.96 -23.59 2.22
N ALA A 138 29.79 -23.61 2.91
CA ALA A 138 29.47 -24.27 4.22
C ALA A 138 30.13 -23.71 5.51
N ASN A 139 29.67 -23.92 6.77
CA ASN A 139 28.36 -24.27 7.40
C ASN A 139 28.45 -24.02 8.94
N HIS A 140 27.37 -23.56 9.60
CA HIS A 140 26.72 -24.15 10.81
C HIS A 140 25.86 -23.18 11.64
N ASP A 141 25.14 -23.73 12.62
CA ASP A 141 23.88 -23.25 13.19
C ASP A 141 23.98 -22.48 14.53
N ALA A 142 22.82 -21.92 14.89
CA ALA A 142 22.28 -21.71 16.24
C ALA A 142 22.44 -20.35 16.96
N ALA A 143 21.26 -19.87 17.40
CA ALA A 143 20.98 -19.08 18.59
C ALA A 143 21.29 -17.55 18.65
N GLN A 144 20.31 -16.78 18.14
CA GLN A 144 19.43 -15.94 19.00
C GLN A 144 19.74 -14.44 19.26
N GLN A 145 18.82 -13.60 18.75
CA GLN A 145 18.37 -12.28 19.24
C GLN A 145 19.39 -11.13 19.49
N VAL A 146 19.45 -10.20 18.52
CA VAL A 146 19.23 -8.76 18.78
C VAL A 146 18.45 -8.15 17.61
N VAL A 147 17.47 -7.28 17.89
CA VAL A 147 16.78 -6.48 16.86
C VAL A 147 17.58 -5.21 16.54
N ALA A 148 18.79 -5.40 16.02
CA ALA A 148 19.58 -4.32 15.47
C ALA A 148 18.94 -3.79 14.17
N SER A 149 19.04 -2.48 13.94
CA SER A 149 18.67 -1.85 12.67
C SER A 149 19.40 -2.53 11.51
N VAL A 150 18.65 -3.06 10.53
CA VAL A 150 19.19 -3.97 9.52
C VAL A 150 20.05 -3.23 8.49
N GLU A 151 21.34 -3.08 8.78
CA GLU A 151 22.37 -2.81 7.76
C GLU A 151 22.49 -4.05 6.84
N PRO A 152 22.70 -3.89 5.51
CA PRO A 152 22.86 -5.02 4.63
C PRO A 152 24.24 -5.66 4.78
N ALA A 153 24.27 -6.96 5.08
CA ALA A 153 25.50 -7.76 5.17
C ALA A 153 26.16 -8.09 3.80
N SER A 154 25.82 -7.35 2.74
CA SER A 154 26.34 -7.60 1.39
C SER A 154 27.77 -7.08 1.19
N SER A 155 28.43 -7.54 0.12
CA SER A 155 29.75 -7.10 -0.37
C SER A 155 29.73 -5.74 -1.09
N GLY A 156 28.69 -4.94 -0.87
CA GLY A 156 28.46 -3.68 -1.56
C GLY A 156 29.50 -2.60 -1.28
N LYS A 157 29.82 -1.76 -2.28
CA LYS A 157 30.67 -0.58 -2.10
C LYS A 157 30.00 0.42 -1.16
N GLU A 158 30.68 0.75 -0.07
CA GLU A 158 30.22 1.73 0.92
C GLU A 158 30.83 3.12 0.68
N LEU A 159 30.05 4.16 0.97
CA LEU A 159 30.36 5.57 0.73
C LEU A 159 29.84 6.42 1.89
N MET A 160 30.70 7.26 2.49
CA MET A 160 30.24 8.32 3.38
C MET A 160 29.84 9.55 2.56
N VAL A 161 28.57 9.94 2.64
CA VAL A 161 28.00 11.07 1.88
C VAL A 161 27.44 12.13 2.80
N THR A 162 27.23 13.35 2.28
CA THR A 162 26.27 14.29 2.87
C THR A 162 24.88 13.97 2.33
N ALA A 163 23.89 13.76 3.20
CA ALA A 163 22.49 13.64 2.81
C ALA A 163 21.70 14.89 3.22
N THR A 164 20.89 15.38 2.28
CA THR A 164 19.76 16.29 2.51
C THR A 164 18.44 15.53 2.28
N ALA A 165 17.28 16.18 2.37
CA ALA A 165 16.01 15.63 1.92
C ALA A 165 15.25 16.61 1.01
N TYR A 166 14.45 16.06 0.10
CA TYR A 166 13.56 16.80 -0.80
C TYR A 166 12.15 16.19 -0.84
N THR A 167 11.18 17.01 -1.27
CA THR A 167 9.78 16.60 -1.46
C THR A 167 9.32 16.88 -2.89
N ALA A 168 8.41 16.06 -3.40
CA ALA A 168 7.77 16.22 -4.71
C ALA A 168 6.61 17.24 -4.69
N TYR A 169 6.21 17.72 -3.51
CA TYR A 169 5.01 18.54 -3.30
C TYR A 169 5.30 20.05 -3.22
N CYS A 170 6.52 20.46 -3.58
CA CYS A 170 6.91 21.86 -3.68
C CYS A 170 6.23 22.60 -4.86
N LYS A 171 5.98 23.91 -4.67
CA LYS A 171 5.33 24.76 -5.68
C LYS A 171 6.15 24.83 -6.97
N GLY A 172 5.55 24.40 -8.08
CA GLY A 172 6.18 24.37 -9.41
C GLY A 172 7.00 23.11 -9.70
N CYS A 173 7.13 22.18 -8.74
CA CYS A 173 7.78 20.89 -8.96
C CYS A 173 6.89 19.97 -9.81
N SER A 174 7.49 19.16 -10.68
CA SER A 174 6.76 18.16 -11.50
C SER A 174 6.33 16.94 -10.67
N GLY A 175 7.21 16.48 -9.78
CA GLY A 175 7.10 15.19 -9.09
C GLY A 175 7.67 14.01 -9.90
N THR A 176 8.15 14.24 -11.12
CA THR A 176 8.81 13.23 -11.97
C THR A 176 10.33 13.33 -11.83
N THR A 177 10.99 12.22 -11.53
CA THR A 177 12.46 12.17 -11.38
C THR A 177 13.20 12.02 -12.71
N ALA A 178 14.52 12.20 -12.68
CA ALA A 178 15.42 11.95 -13.82
C ALA A 178 15.39 10.48 -14.34
N TYR A 179 14.99 9.51 -13.51
CA TYR A 179 14.76 8.12 -13.91
C TYR A 179 13.31 7.83 -14.33
N GLY A 180 12.47 8.86 -14.45
CA GLY A 180 11.07 8.75 -14.91
C GLY A 180 10.06 8.31 -13.83
N ILE A 181 10.45 8.23 -12.56
CA ILE A 181 9.54 7.83 -11.47
C ILE A 181 8.63 9.01 -11.13
N ASN A 182 7.30 8.81 -11.16
CA ASN A 182 6.37 9.80 -10.62
C ASN A 182 6.18 9.61 -9.11
N LEU A 183 6.85 10.44 -8.32
CA LEU A 183 6.83 10.42 -6.86
C LEU A 183 5.49 10.85 -6.24
N ARG A 184 4.56 11.43 -7.02
CA ARG A 184 3.22 11.79 -6.54
C ARG A 184 2.24 10.62 -6.60
N GLU A 185 2.37 9.78 -7.62
CA GLU A 185 1.69 8.49 -7.74
C GLU A 185 2.35 7.41 -6.87
N ASN A 186 3.67 7.54 -6.63
CA ASN A 186 4.47 6.56 -5.90
C ASN A 186 5.14 7.15 -4.64
N PRO A 187 4.42 7.83 -3.72
CA PRO A 187 5.02 8.52 -2.57
C PRO A 187 5.64 7.56 -1.54
N HIS A 188 5.29 6.28 -1.61
CA HIS A 188 5.86 5.21 -0.77
C HIS A 188 7.26 4.77 -1.23
N LEU A 189 7.68 5.07 -2.46
CA LEU A 189 8.98 4.63 -2.98
C LEU A 189 10.12 5.42 -2.35
N LYS A 190 11.07 4.68 -1.77
CA LYS A 190 12.34 5.25 -1.29
C LYS A 190 13.24 5.55 -2.50
N VAL A 191 13.28 6.80 -2.90
CA VAL A 191 14.09 7.29 -4.02
C VAL A 191 15.12 8.29 -3.51
N ILE A 192 16.34 8.24 -4.01
CA ILE A 192 17.36 9.25 -3.75
C ILE A 192 17.83 9.93 -5.04
N ALA A 193 18.11 11.24 -4.94
CA ALA A 193 18.83 11.98 -5.95
C ALA A 193 20.34 11.83 -5.73
N VAL A 194 21.10 11.66 -6.83
CA VAL A 194 22.54 11.32 -6.81
C VAL A 194 23.35 12.12 -7.83
N ASP A 195 24.68 11.98 -7.76
CA ASP A 195 25.57 12.22 -8.89
C ASP A 195 25.77 10.89 -9.67
N PRO A 196 25.30 10.79 -10.94
CA PRO A 196 25.43 9.57 -11.75
C PRO A 196 26.87 9.08 -11.94
N ASN A 197 27.88 9.94 -11.76
CA ASN A 197 29.30 9.57 -11.85
C ASN A 197 29.83 8.87 -10.59
N VAL A 198 29.08 8.90 -9.49
CA VAL A 198 29.44 8.30 -8.18
C VAL A 198 28.53 7.14 -7.83
N ILE A 199 27.22 7.28 -8.09
CA ILE A 199 26.19 6.25 -7.98
C ILE A 199 25.34 6.35 -9.25
N PRO A 200 25.40 5.38 -10.18
CA PRO A 200 24.59 5.40 -11.40
C PRO A 200 23.08 5.43 -11.12
N LEU A 201 22.30 5.96 -12.08
CA LEU A 201 20.85 5.89 -11.98
C LEU A 201 20.34 4.44 -12.13
N GLY A 202 19.28 4.11 -11.41
CA GLY A 202 18.72 2.76 -11.31
C GLY A 202 19.41 1.85 -10.29
N THR A 203 20.61 2.21 -9.81
CA THR A 203 21.33 1.45 -8.77
C THR A 203 20.51 1.33 -7.49
N ARG A 204 20.44 0.11 -6.93
CA ARG A 204 19.84 -0.11 -5.60
C ARG A 204 20.85 0.25 -4.54
N VAL A 205 20.39 0.90 -3.47
CA VAL A 205 21.22 1.29 -2.33
C VAL A 205 20.52 1.00 -1.01
N TRP A 206 21.30 1.00 0.07
CA TRP A 206 20.80 1.24 1.42
C TRP A 206 21.44 2.51 1.97
N VAL A 207 20.66 3.31 2.69
CA VAL A 207 21.07 4.59 3.28
C VAL A 207 20.81 4.54 4.78
N GLU A 208 21.85 4.82 5.57
CA GLU A 208 21.80 4.84 7.02
C GLU A 208 20.68 5.78 7.53
N GLY A 209 19.82 5.25 8.40
CA GLY A 209 18.66 5.96 8.95
C GLY A 209 17.48 6.18 7.98
N TYR A 210 17.58 5.82 6.69
CA TYR A 210 16.51 5.99 5.69
C TYR A 210 16.02 4.68 5.07
N GLY A 211 16.89 3.66 5.01
CA GLY A 211 16.58 2.30 4.55
C GLY A 211 17.02 2.00 3.11
N TYR A 212 16.47 0.93 2.54
CA TYR A 212 16.67 0.57 1.13
C TYR A 212 16.03 1.59 0.19
N ALA A 213 16.71 1.95 -0.90
CA ALA A 213 16.27 2.95 -1.85
C ALA A 213 16.80 2.71 -3.28
N ILE A 214 16.24 3.43 -4.25
CA ILE A 214 16.72 3.46 -5.64
C ILE A 214 17.38 4.81 -5.91
N ALA A 215 18.54 4.80 -6.57
CA ALA A 215 19.16 5.99 -7.16
C ALA A 215 18.36 6.44 -8.39
N GLY A 216 17.21 7.08 -8.15
CA GLY A 216 16.19 7.35 -9.17
C GLY A 216 16.10 8.81 -9.61
N ASP A 217 16.90 9.72 -9.08
CA ASP A 217 16.84 11.14 -9.44
C ASP A 217 18.21 11.84 -9.51
N THR A 218 18.24 13.08 -10.01
CA THR A 218 19.44 13.94 -10.02
C THR A 218 19.08 15.38 -9.68
N GLY A 219 20.03 16.12 -9.10
CA GLY A 219 19.87 17.56 -8.86
C GLY A 219 21.09 18.37 -9.30
N GLY A 220 20.89 19.63 -9.68
CA GLY A 220 22.01 20.55 -10.00
C GLY A 220 22.99 20.69 -8.83
N ALA A 221 22.47 20.79 -7.61
CA ALA A 221 23.22 20.89 -6.37
C ALA A 221 23.55 19.53 -5.70
N ILE A 222 23.38 18.40 -6.42
CA ILE A 222 23.70 17.05 -5.96
C ILE A 222 24.86 16.53 -6.82
N LYS A 223 26.08 16.63 -6.27
CA LYS A 223 27.35 16.38 -6.98
C LYS A 223 28.35 15.73 -6.03
N GLY A 224 29.19 14.83 -6.55
CA GLY A 224 30.15 14.06 -5.76
C GLY A 224 29.48 13.19 -4.68
N ASN A 225 30.11 13.08 -3.51
CA ASN A 225 29.58 12.34 -2.36
C ASN A 225 28.46 13.11 -1.61
N LYS A 226 27.42 13.51 -2.34
CA LYS A 226 26.19 14.09 -1.80
C LYS A 226 24.98 13.37 -2.40
N ILE A 227 23.96 13.13 -1.57
CA ILE A 227 22.64 12.64 -1.99
C ILE A 227 21.53 13.55 -1.46
N ASP A 228 20.34 13.42 -2.04
CA ASP A 228 19.09 13.98 -1.52
C ASP A 228 18.08 12.84 -1.34
N VAL A 229 17.48 12.66 -0.16
CA VAL A 229 16.51 11.57 0.07
C VAL A 229 15.08 12.07 -0.13
N PHE A 230 14.25 11.33 -0.87
CA PHE A 230 12.85 11.70 -1.05
C PHE A 230 12.07 11.44 0.24
N ILE A 231 11.39 12.47 0.74
CA ILE A 231 10.44 12.39 1.83
C ILE A 231 9.17 13.16 1.39
N PRO A 232 7.99 12.50 1.32
CA PRO A 232 6.75 13.16 0.90
C PRO A 232 6.39 14.39 1.75
N SER A 233 6.40 14.22 3.08
CA SER A 233 6.10 15.26 4.04
C SER A 233 7.22 16.31 4.12
N TYR A 234 6.85 17.59 3.96
CA TYR A 234 7.77 18.70 4.10
C TYR A 234 8.37 18.77 5.52
N ASP A 235 7.56 18.55 6.56
CA ASP A 235 8.02 18.63 7.94
C ASP A 235 8.96 17.47 8.29
N GLU A 236 8.71 16.27 7.76
CA GLU A 236 9.63 15.13 7.92
C GLU A 236 10.93 15.34 7.13
N ALA A 237 10.90 16.02 5.97
CA ALA A 237 12.09 16.43 5.23
C ALA A 237 12.92 17.49 6.01
N MET A 238 12.25 18.45 6.67
CA MET A 238 12.89 19.43 7.54
C MET A 238 13.47 18.79 8.81
N GLN A 239 12.77 17.82 9.42
CA GLN A 239 13.27 17.04 10.55
C GLN A 239 14.43 16.11 10.17
N TRP A 240 14.47 15.61 8.93
CA TRP A 240 15.63 14.87 8.42
C TRP A 240 16.87 15.77 8.38
N GLY A 241 16.74 17.00 7.91
CA GLY A 241 17.80 18.01 7.92
C GLY A 241 19.01 17.67 7.04
N VAL A 242 20.20 18.13 7.45
CA VAL A 242 21.47 17.85 6.76
C VAL A 242 22.37 17.02 7.66
N LYS A 243 22.81 15.85 7.18
CA LYS A 243 23.62 14.91 7.97
C LYS A 243 24.69 14.20 7.14
N LYS A 244 25.68 13.61 7.83
CA LYS A 244 26.54 12.57 7.24
C LYS A 244 25.91 11.21 7.47
N VAL A 245 25.93 10.36 6.45
CA VAL A 245 25.42 8.98 6.47
C VAL A 245 26.29 8.07 5.62
N LYS A 246 26.34 6.80 6.00
CA LYS A 246 26.80 5.68 5.18
C LYS A 246 25.74 5.36 4.12
N VAL A 247 26.18 5.22 2.88
CA VAL A 247 25.42 4.64 1.77
C VAL A 247 26.12 3.39 1.30
N LYS A 248 25.36 2.33 1.03
CA LYS A 248 25.85 1.05 0.54
C LYS A 248 25.20 0.74 -0.81
N ILE A 249 26.00 0.48 -1.84
CA ILE A 249 25.54 0.07 -3.17
C ILE A 249 25.20 -1.43 -3.15
N LEU A 250 24.07 -1.84 -3.74
CA LEU A 250 23.48 -3.18 -3.63
C LEU A 250 23.20 -3.85 -5.00
N ASP A 251 24.07 -3.54 -5.95
CA ASP A 251 24.04 -4.00 -7.35
C ASP A 251 22.74 -3.61 -8.11
#